data_AF-A0A4Q3VNQ4-F1
#
_entry.id   AF-A0A4Q3VNQ4-F1
#
_cell.length_a   1.000
_cell.length_b   1.000
_cell.length_c   1.000
_cell.angle_alpha   90.00
_cell.angle_beta   90.00
_cell.angle_gamma   90.00
#
_symmetry.space_group_name_H-M   'P 1'
#
loop_
_entity.id
_entity.type
_entity.pdbx_description
1 polymer ?
#
loop_
_entity_poly.entity_id
_entity_poly.type
_entity_poly.pdbx_seq_one_letter_code
_entity_poly.pdbx_strand_id
1 'polypeptide(L)'
;MPFYTGPVLGEGSRITGASEEWSPTERPVAFAVGERDFLLDGEPFVIRCGEVHFPRVPREYWRHRLRMCRALGLNAVCVYLFWNFHEWEEGVFDWSGQADAAEFCRLAQEEGLWVLLRPGPYSCAEWEMGGLPWWLTKIDGLRVRSTDPRFLAPATRYLREVARVLAPQQVTRGGPILMVQVENEYGFFGEDTDYMRVMRQALLDATFDVPLFQCNPTNMVAKTHIPGLLSVANFG
;
A
#
# COMPACT_ATOMS: atom_id res chain seq x y z
N MET A 1 -50.82 50.74 -9.80
CA MET A 1 -49.82 50.70 -10.88
C MET A 1 -48.59 49.95 -10.38
N PRO A 2 -47.91 49.16 -11.22
CA PRO A 2 -47.94 47.70 -11.11
C PRO A 2 -46.63 47.05 -10.64
N PHE A 3 -46.79 45.75 -10.37
CA PHE A 3 -45.85 44.71 -9.96
C PHE A 3 -44.54 44.66 -10.74
N TYR A 4 -43.47 44.27 -10.04
CA TYR A 4 -42.32 43.58 -10.64
C TYR A 4 -41.99 42.34 -9.81
N THR A 5 -42.53 41.20 -10.25
CA THR A 5 -42.12 39.86 -9.80
C THR A 5 -40.90 39.46 -10.61
N GLY A 6 -39.73 39.44 -9.95
CA GLY A 6 -38.51 38.89 -10.55
C GLY A 6 -38.66 37.38 -10.85
N PRO A 7 -37.90 36.86 -11.83
CA PRO A 7 -38.02 35.49 -12.27
C PRO A 7 -37.66 34.50 -11.15
N VAL A 8 -38.49 33.47 -11.05
CA VAL A 8 -38.27 32.26 -10.26
C VAL A 8 -36.95 31.63 -10.72
N LEU A 9 -35.96 31.58 -9.82
CA LEU A 9 -34.78 30.76 -10.04
C LEU A 9 -35.26 29.32 -10.20
N GLY A 10 -35.05 28.78 -11.39
CA GLY A 10 -35.41 27.42 -11.75
C GLY A 10 -34.83 26.43 -10.74
N GLU A 11 -35.57 25.35 -10.54
CA GLU A 11 -35.17 24.22 -9.71
C GLU A 11 -33.73 23.84 -10.03
N GLY A 12 -32.83 24.26 -9.14
CA GLY A 12 -31.44 23.86 -9.16
C GLY A 12 -31.41 22.35 -9.09
N SER A 13 -30.86 21.76 -10.15
CA SER A 13 -30.43 20.37 -10.26
C SER A 13 -30.08 19.83 -8.87
N ARG A 14 -30.95 18.99 -8.34
CA ARG A 14 -30.59 18.17 -7.18
C ARG A 14 -29.40 17.36 -7.64
N ILE A 15 -28.25 17.57 -7.02
CA ILE A 15 -27.14 16.63 -7.06
C ILE A 15 -27.67 15.34 -6.41
N THR A 16 -28.34 14.54 -7.22
CA THR A 16 -28.84 13.21 -6.90
C THR A 16 -27.69 12.28 -7.24
N GLY A 17 -26.84 12.09 -6.24
CA GLY A 17 -25.64 11.30 -6.37
C GLY A 17 -24.89 11.31 -5.06
N ALA A 18 -25.55 10.90 -3.97
CA ALA A 18 -24.82 10.09 -3.01
C ALA A 18 -24.35 8.87 -3.81
N SER A 19 -23.12 8.95 -4.32
CA SER A 19 -22.48 7.87 -5.07
C SER A 19 -22.70 6.60 -4.28
N GLU A 20 -23.22 5.56 -4.95
CA GLU A 20 -23.31 4.21 -4.39
C GLU A 20 -22.07 3.93 -3.54
N GLU A 21 -22.30 3.47 -2.31
CA GLU A 21 -21.32 3.41 -1.25
C GLU A 21 -20.26 2.35 -1.60
N TRP A 22 -19.29 2.75 -2.43
CA TRP A 22 -18.29 1.83 -2.94
C TRP A 22 -17.39 1.38 -1.79
N SER A 23 -17.50 0.10 -1.48
CA SER A 23 -16.80 -0.58 -0.40
C SER A 23 -16.17 -1.86 -0.96
N PRO A 24 -15.05 -2.33 -0.37
CA PRO A 24 -14.56 -3.67 -0.61
C PRO A 24 -15.68 -4.70 -0.53
N THR A 25 -15.80 -5.49 -1.60
CA THR A 25 -16.73 -6.62 -1.66
C THR A 25 -15.94 -7.91 -1.54
N GLU A 26 -16.58 -8.99 -1.08
CA GLU A 26 -15.96 -10.32 -1.00
C GLU A 26 -15.88 -11.03 -2.38
N ARG A 27 -16.17 -10.31 -3.47
CA ARG A 27 -16.00 -10.80 -4.84
C ARG A 27 -14.72 -10.23 -5.46
N PRO A 28 -14.09 -10.95 -6.40
CA PRO A 28 -13.06 -10.38 -7.24
C PRO A 28 -13.52 -9.08 -7.92
N VAL A 29 -12.65 -8.08 -7.87
CA VAL A 29 -12.82 -6.78 -8.52
C VAL A 29 -11.57 -6.50 -9.34
N ALA A 30 -11.74 -5.94 -10.55
CA ALA A 30 -10.62 -5.53 -11.38
C ALA A 30 -10.12 -4.16 -10.95
N PHE A 31 -8.82 -4.01 -10.69
CA PHE A 31 -8.19 -2.72 -10.44
C PHE A 31 -7.04 -2.50 -11.42
N ALA A 32 -7.04 -1.34 -12.08
CA ALA A 32 -6.06 -1.01 -13.11
C ALA A 32 -5.60 0.44 -13.02
N VAL A 33 -4.40 0.69 -13.54
CA VAL A 33 -3.89 2.03 -13.78
C VAL A 33 -4.23 2.40 -15.22
N GLY A 34 -5.22 3.27 -15.42
CA GLY A 34 -5.58 3.80 -16.73
C GLY A 34 -4.61 4.92 -17.17
N GLU A 35 -4.88 5.51 -18.35
CA GLU A 35 -4.05 6.60 -18.87
C GLU A 35 -4.12 7.88 -18.05
N ARG A 36 -5.26 8.13 -17.40
CA ARG A 36 -5.54 9.35 -16.63
C ARG A 36 -6.02 9.07 -15.21
N ASP A 37 -6.79 8.01 -15.04
CA ASP A 37 -7.46 7.65 -13.80
C ASP A 37 -7.08 6.22 -13.39
N PHE A 38 -7.17 5.94 -12.08
CA PHE A 38 -7.30 4.54 -11.68
C PHE A 38 -8.68 4.04 -12.09
N LEU A 39 -8.75 2.77 -12.48
CA LEU A 39 -9.98 2.13 -12.91
C LEU A 39 -10.30 0.97 -11.99
N LEU A 40 -11.59 0.82 -11.73
CA LEU A 40 -12.08 -0.08 -10.72
C LEU A 40 -13.39 -0.69 -11.20
N ASP A 41 -13.35 -1.97 -11.54
CA ASP A 41 -14.33 -2.60 -12.42
C ASP A 41 -14.59 -1.78 -13.70
N GLY A 42 -13.57 -1.10 -14.21
CA GLY A 42 -13.62 -0.27 -15.43
C GLY A 42 -14.05 1.18 -15.20
N GLU A 43 -14.54 1.53 -14.01
CA GLU A 43 -15.00 2.89 -13.71
C GLU A 43 -13.88 3.75 -13.09
N PRO A 44 -13.83 5.07 -13.40
CA PRO A 44 -12.85 5.98 -12.79
C PRO A 44 -12.92 6.00 -11.26
N PHE A 45 -11.76 5.90 -10.63
CA PHE A 45 -11.62 5.79 -9.19
C PHE A 45 -10.54 6.72 -8.63
N VAL A 46 -10.88 7.44 -7.56
CA VAL A 46 -9.94 8.30 -6.84
C VAL A 46 -9.61 7.67 -5.49
N ILE A 47 -8.33 7.35 -5.30
CA ILE A 47 -7.81 6.86 -4.01
C ILE A 47 -7.68 8.05 -3.04
N ARG A 48 -8.42 8.00 -1.93
CA ARG A 48 -8.31 8.92 -0.78
C ARG A 48 -7.80 8.10 0.39
N CYS A 49 -6.48 8.16 0.57
CA CYS A 49 -5.74 7.26 1.46
C CYS A 49 -5.24 7.98 2.71
N GLY A 50 -5.28 7.29 3.85
CA GLY A 50 -4.59 7.69 5.08
C GLY A 50 -3.62 6.61 5.53
N GLU A 51 -2.45 6.98 6.03
CA GLU A 51 -1.44 6.02 6.46
C GLU A 51 -1.69 5.56 7.90
N VAL A 52 -1.73 4.24 8.13
CA VAL A 52 -1.94 3.65 9.45
C VAL A 52 -0.94 2.52 9.66
N HIS A 53 -0.09 2.66 10.68
CA HIS A 53 0.87 1.62 11.06
C HIS A 53 0.27 0.77 12.17
N PHE A 54 -0.29 -0.39 11.83
CA PHE A 54 -0.90 -1.30 12.82
C PHE A 54 0.06 -1.70 13.96
N PRO A 55 1.40 -1.81 13.80
CA PRO A 55 2.30 -2.10 14.92
C PRO A 55 2.39 -0.95 15.95
N ARG A 56 1.97 0.27 15.58
CA ARG A 56 1.94 1.45 16.47
C ARG A 56 0.60 1.62 17.19
N VAL A 57 -0.37 0.77 16.91
CA VAL A 57 -1.72 0.83 17.48
C VAL A 57 -2.01 -0.51 18.14
N PRO A 58 -2.34 -0.57 19.44
CA PRO A 58 -2.74 -1.84 20.07
C PRO A 58 -3.85 -2.52 19.27
N ARG A 59 -3.76 -3.85 19.09
CA ARG A 59 -4.68 -4.64 18.26
C ARG A 59 -6.15 -4.35 18.54
N GLU A 60 -6.51 -4.19 19.81
CA GLU A 60 -7.87 -3.91 20.29
C GLU A 60 -8.44 -2.61 19.70
N TYR A 61 -7.57 -1.70 19.25
CA TYR A 61 -7.96 -0.42 18.68
C TYR A 61 -7.85 -0.35 17.16
N TRP A 62 -7.39 -1.39 16.45
CA TRP A 62 -7.29 -1.36 14.98
C TRP A 62 -8.62 -0.98 14.32
N ARG A 63 -9.70 -1.71 14.66
CA ARG A 63 -11.04 -1.43 14.13
C ARG A 63 -11.51 0.00 14.44
N HIS A 64 -11.22 0.48 15.65
CA HIS A 64 -11.54 1.86 16.01
C HIS A 64 -10.81 2.87 15.11
N ARG A 65 -9.50 2.68 14.86
CA ARG A 65 -8.75 3.62 14.00
C ARG A 65 -9.23 3.56 12.55
N LEU A 66 -9.53 2.37 12.03
CA LEU A 66 -10.12 2.20 10.70
C LEU A 66 -11.48 2.91 10.57
N ARG A 67 -12.36 2.80 11.56
CA ARG A 67 -13.62 3.56 11.60
C ARG A 67 -13.41 5.07 11.54
N MET A 68 -12.40 5.58 12.24
CA MET A 68 -12.06 7.01 12.17
C MET A 68 -11.59 7.40 10.78
N CYS A 69 -10.75 6.59 10.13
CA CYS A 69 -10.32 6.81 8.74
C CYS A 69 -11.54 6.86 7.79
N ARG A 70 -12.46 5.90 7.93
CA ARG A 70 -13.70 5.87 7.14
C ARG A 70 -14.57 7.11 7.39
N ALA A 71 -14.77 7.48 8.67
CA ALA A 71 -15.54 8.65 9.05
C ALA A 71 -14.92 9.98 8.58
N LEU A 72 -13.59 10.03 8.41
CA LEU A 72 -12.88 11.16 7.80
C LEU A 72 -13.15 11.29 6.28
N GLY A 73 -13.80 10.29 5.66
CA GLY A 73 -14.10 10.26 4.23
C GLY A 73 -13.03 9.58 3.38
N LEU A 74 -12.08 8.87 4.02
CA LEU A 74 -11.11 8.04 3.32
C LEU A 74 -11.79 6.78 2.77
N ASN A 75 -11.33 6.32 1.61
CA ASN A 75 -11.75 5.05 1.03
C ASN A 75 -10.63 4.00 1.04
N ALA A 76 -9.41 4.38 1.40
CA ALA A 76 -8.29 3.46 1.52
C ALA A 76 -7.40 3.81 2.72
N VAL A 77 -6.61 2.83 3.15
CA VAL A 77 -5.50 3.00 4.08
C VAL A 77 -4.20 2.50 3.46
N CYS A 78 -3.10 3.18 3.79
CA CYS A 78 -1.76 2.76 3.41
C CYS A 78 -1.10 2.08 4.61
N VAL A 79 -0.46 0.93 4.38
CA VAL A 79 0.07 0.10 5.45
C VAL A 79 1.48 -0.35 5.13
N TYR A 80 2.44 0.12 5.91
CA TYR A 80 3.76 -0.50 5.95
C TYR A 80 3.74 -1.82 6.70
N LEU A 81 4.50 -2.79 6.17
CA LEU A 81 5.04 -3.87 6.96
C LEU A 81 6.46 -3.51 7.41
N PHE A 82 6.86 -4.06 8.54
CA PHE A 82 8.22 -3.88 9.06
C PHE A 82 8.85 -5.26 9.15
N TRP A 83 9.84 -5.52 8.29
CA TRP A 83 10.42 -6.85 8.18
C TRP A 83 10.95 -7.36 9.54
N ASN A 84 11.67 -6.54 10.28
CA ASN A 84 12.18 -6.88 11.60
C ASN A 84 11.11 -7.16 12.67
N PHE A 85 9.89 -6.64 12.48
CA PHE A 85 8.76 -6.92 13.37
C PHE A 85 8.17 -8.30 13.10
N HIS A 86 8.22 -8.75 11.84
CA HIS A 86 7.73 -10.07 11.44
C HIS A 86 8.80 -11.16 11.48
N GLU A 87 10.10 -10.85 11.31
CA GLU A 87 11.22 -11.80 11.32
C GLU A 87 12.32 -11.31 12.29
N TRP A 88 11.99 -11.29 13.59
CA TRP A 88 12.92 -10.84 14.63
C TRP A 88 14.20 -11.69 14.70
N GLU A 89 14.04 -13.01 14.54
CA GLU A 89 15.13 -13.97 14.35
C GLU A 89 15.11 -14.49 12.92
N GLU A 90 16.28 -14.67 12.32
CA GLU A 90 16.38 -15.12 10.93
C GLU A 90 15.65 -16.45 10.72
N GLY A 91 14.71 -16.47 9.78
CA GLY A 91 13.90 -17.62 9.41
C GLY A 91 12.68 -17.88 10.30
N VAL A 92 12.46 -17.09 11.36
CA VAL A 92 11.34 -17.26 12.29
C VAL A 92 10.35 -16.13 12.10
N PHE A 93 9.21 -16.43 11.48
CA PHE A 93 8.18 -15.45 11.16
C PHE A 93 7.02 -15.44 12.16
N ASP A 94 6.62 -14.25 12.61
CA ASP A 94 5.40 -14.02 13.40
C ASP A 94 4.38 -13.17 12.62
N TRP A 95 3.17 -13.72 12.51
CA TRP A 95 2.00 -13.12 11.88
C TRP A 95 0.77 -13.22 12.79
N SER A 96 0.99 -13.34 14.10
CA SER A 96 -0.05 -13.52 15.10
C SER A 96 -0.15 -12.31 16.02
N GLY A 97 -1.24 -12.21 16.79
CA GLY A 97 -1.38 -11.15 17.78
C GLY A 97 -1.25 -9.76 17.17
N GLN A 98 -0.32 -8.95 17.68
CA GLN A 98 -0.02 -7.60 17.21
C GLN A 98 0.64 -7.59 15.81
N ALA A 99 1.20 -8.71 15.35
CA ALA A 99 1.82 -8.90 14.05
C ALA A 99 0.86 -9.46 12.99
N ASP A 100 -0.42 -9.64 13.31
CA ASP A 100 -1.43 -10.17 12.40
C ASP A 100 -1.90 -9.15 11.35
N ALA A 101 -1.03 -8.92 10.35
CA ALA A 101 -1.32 -8.04 9.22
C ALA A 101 -2.53 -8.54 8.39
N ALA A 102 -2.75 -9.85 8.34
CA ALA A 102 -3.88 -10.43 7.64
C ALA A 102 -5.20 -10.03 8.30
N GLU A 103 -5.28 -10.05 9.63
CA GLU A 103 -6.43 -9.56 10.37
C GLU A 103 -6.61 -8.05 10.18
N PHE A 104 -5.53 -7.26 10.23
CA PHE A 104 -5.65 -5.82 10.00
C PHE A 104 -6.28 -5.50 8.64
N CYS A 105 -5.84 -6.19 7.58
CA CYS A 105 -6.42 -6.04 6.24
C CYS A 105 -7.90 -6.49 6.19
N ARG A 106 -8.26 -7.63 6.80
CA ARG A 106 -9.67 -8.05 6.92
C ARG A 106 -10.53 -7.00 7.62
N LEU A 107 -10.05 -6.44 8.73
CA LEU A 107 -10.74 -5.36 9.43
C LEU A 107 -10.91 -4.13 8.55
N ALA A 108 -9.90 -3.77 7.75
CA ALA A 108 -10.02 -2.66 6.80
C ALA A 108 -11.11 -2.95 5.76
N GLN A 109 -11.16 -4.18 5.23
CA GLN A 109 -12.20 -4.62 4.31
C GLN A 109 -13.60 -4.47 4.91
N GLU A 110 -13.81 -5.01 6.11
CA GLU A 110 -15.10 -4.96 6.83
C GLU A 110 -15.55 -3.53 7.14
N GLU A 111 -14.61 -2.62 7.41
CA GLU A 111 -14.90 -1.20 7.67
C GLU A 111 -14.97 -0.35 6.38
N GLY A 112 -15.03 -1.00 5.21
CA GLY A 112 -15.26 -0.32 3.94
C GLY A 112 -14.03 0.38 3.36
N LEU A 113 -12.83 -0.08 3.70
CA LEU A 113 -11.54 0.54 3.31
C LEU A 113 -10.68 -0.43 2.49
N TRP A 114 -10.13 0.09 1.40
CA TRP A 114 -9.09 -0.57 0.62
C TRP A 114 -7.73 -0.45 1.28
N VAL A 115 -6.79 -1.28 0.85
CA VAL A 115 -5.42 -1.31 1.36
C VAL A 115 -4.43 -1.06 0.22
N LEU A 116 -3.56 -0.09 0.42
CA LEU A 116 -2.31 0.06 -0.32
C LEU A 116 -1.19 -0.54 0.53
N LEU A 117 -0.69 -1.71 0.14
CA LEU A 117 0.30 -2.44 0.92
C LEU A 117 1.71 -1.96 0.58
N ARG A 118 2.51 -1.64 1.59
CA ARG A 118 3.93 -1.27 1.47
C ARG A 118 4.79 -2.30 2.20
N PRO A 119 5.09 -3.46 1.57
CA PRO A 119 5.67 -4.60 2.25
C PRO A 119 7.17 -4.44 2.59
N GLY A 120 7.86 -3.47 1.99
CA GLY A 120 9.30 -3.28 2.16
C GLY A 120 10.12 -3.84 0.99
N PRO A 121 11.31 -4.42 1.20
CA PRO A 121 11.87 -4.88 2.49
C PRO A 121 12.35 -3.76 3.42
N TYR A 122 12.57 -2.55 2.90
CA TYR A 122 12.85 -1.34 3.68
C TYR A 122 11.64 -0.40 3.67
N SER A 123 11.32 0.15 4.83
CA SER A 123 10.12 0.98 5.06
C SER A 123 10.42 2.39 5.57
N CYS A 124 11.65 2.68 6.00
CA CYS A 124 12.00 3.95 6.67
C CYS A 124 11.09 4.21 7.88
N ALA A 125 10.12 5.12 7.72
CA ALA A 125 8.98 5.36 8.58
C ALA A 125 9.33 5.64 10.06
N GLU A 126 10.53 6.14 10.35
CA GLU A 126 11.03 6.36 11.71
C GLU A 126 10.85 5.10 12.59
N TRP A 127 11.08 3.94 11.99
CA TRP A 127 11.07 2.63 12.64
C TRP A 127 12.50 2.10 12.76
N GLU A 128 12.73 1.25 13.76
CA GLU A 128 14.04 0.65 14.03
C GLU A 128 14.68 0.10 12.75
N MET A 129 15.88 0.58 12.43
CA MET A 129 16.64 0.26 11.22
C MET A 129 15.83 0.35 9.90
N GLY A 130 14.83 1.23 9.85
CA GLY A 130 13.92 1.38 8.72
C GLY A 130 13.12 0.12 8.39
N GLY A 131 12.90 -0.76 9.37
CA GLY A 131 12.23 -2.05 9.21
C GLY A 131 13.18 -3.20 8.89
N LEU A 132 14.47 -2.98 8.64
CA LEU A 132 15.42 -4.05 8.37
C LEU A 132 15.76 -4.84 9.65
N PRO A 133 15.90 -6.18 9.59
CA PRO A 133 16.28 -6.97 10.76
C PRO A 133 17.71 -6.74 11.21
N TRP A 134 17.90 -6.65 12.53
CA TRP A 134 19.19 -6.41 13.15
C TRP A 134 20.23 -7.49 12.80
N TRP A 135 19.81 -8.74 12.57
CA TRP A 135 20.72 -9.83 12.28
C TRP A 135 21.46 -9.67 10.93
N LEU A 136 20.98 -8.82 10.03
CA LEU A 136 21.72 -8.42 8.82
C LEU A 136 23.05 -7.71 9.15
N THR A 137 23.13 -7.03 10.30
CA THR A 137 24.34 -6.32 10.74
C THR A 137 25.47 -7.26 11.15
N LYS A 138 25.19 -8.56 11.35
CA LYS A 138 26.21 -9.57 11.64
C LYS A 138 27.02 -9.99 10.40
N ILE A 139 26.58 -9.59 9.21
CA ILE A 139 27.22 -9.97 7.95
C ILE A 139 28.22 -8.88 7.58
N ASP A 140 29.51 -9.17 7.77
CA ASP A 140 30.59 -8.22 7.48
C ASP A 140 30.57 -7.73 6.03
N GLY A 141 30.61 -6.40 5.89
CA GLY A 141 30.60 -5.72 4.59
C GLY A 141 29.31 -5.90 3.79
N LEU A 142 28.19 -6.26 4.43
CA LEU A 142 26.89 -6.35 3.76
C LEU A 142 26.45 -4.98 3.23
N ARG A 143 26.06 -4.95 1.95
CA ARG A 143 25.40 -3.78 1.36
C ARG A 143 23.89 -3.98 1.33
N VAL A 144 23.20 -3.44 2.33
CA VAL A 144 21.72 -3.47 2.35
C VAL A 144 21.13 -2.64 1.21
N ARG A 145 19.90 -2.96 0.81
CA ARG A 145 19.17 -2.27 -0.27
C ARG A 145 19.98 -2.23 -1.58
N SER A 146 20.57 -3.35 -1.93
CA SER A 146 21.43 -3.49 -3.12
C SER A 146 21.28 -4.88 -3.74
N THR A 147 22.01 -5.12 -4.83
CA THR A 147 22.10 -6.43 -5.49
C THR A 147 23.03 -7.42 -4.80
N ASP A 148 23.56 -7.13 -3.60
CA ASP A 148 24.34 -8.09 -2.81
C ASP A 148 23.52 -9.37 -2.55
N PRO A 149 23.95 -10.55 -3.04
CA PRO A 149 23.19 -11.78 -2.88
C PRO A 149 22.90 -12.14 -1.42
N ARG A 150 23.77 -11.72 -0.49
CA ARG A 150 23.60 -11.93 0.96
C ARG A 150 22.46 -11.09 1.54
N PHE A 151 22.08 -9.99 0.87
CA PHE A 151 20.89 -9.20 1.19
C PHE A 151 19.67 -9.67 0.39
N LEU A 152 19.83 -9.94 -0.91
CA LEU A 152 18.73 -10.35 -1.78
C LEU A 152 18.08 -11.68 -1.34
N ALA A 153 18.88 -12.66 -0.94
CA ALA A 153 18.37 -13.96 -0.51
C ALA A 153 17.38 -13.84 0.67
N PRO A 154 17.73 -13.21 1.80
CA PRO A 154 16.78 -13.00 2.90
C PRO A 154 15.64 -12.03 2.53
N ALA A 155 15.90 -10.95 1.79
CA ALA A 155 14.86 -9.99 1.43
C ALA A 155 13.76 -10.62 0.56
N THR A 156 14.15 -11.42 -0.43
CA THR A 156 13.18 -12.13 -1.28
C THR A 156 12.48 -13.27 -0.56
N ARG A 157 13.13 -13.94 0.42
CA ARG A 157 12.47 -14.89 1.33
C ARG A 157 11.37 -14.22 2.14
N TYR A 158 11.66 -13.06 2.73
CA TYR A 158 10.67 -12.26 3.45
C TYR A 158 9.48 -11.86 2.56
N LEU A 159 9.73 -11.35 1.35
CA LEU A 159 8.64 -10.97 0.42
C LEU A 159 7.76 -12.16 0.00
N ARG A 160 8.35 -13.36 -0.17
CA ARG A 160 7.57 -14.60 -0.38
C ARG A 160 6.69 -14.91 0.82
N GLU A 161 7.19 -14.69 2.03
CA GLU A 161 6.42 -14.98 3.23
C GLU A 161 5.31 -13.95 3.50
N VAL A 162 5.55 -12.68 3.19
CA VAL A 162 4.50 -11.66 3.09
C VAL A 162 3.40 -12.12 2.14
N ALA A 163 3.77 -12.60 0.95
CA ALA A 163 2.78 -13.04 -0.03
C ALA A 163 2.00 -14.28 0.41
N ARG A 164 2.63 -15.25 1.10
CA ARG A 164 1.92 -16.40 1.67
C ARG A 164 0.75 -15.95 2.55
N VAL A 165 0.92 -14.85 3.29
CA VAL A 165 -0.05 -14.32 4.24
C VAL A 165 -1.06 -13.37 3.58
N LEU A 166 -0.61 -12.50 2.67
CA LEU A 166 -1.41 -11.36 2.17
C LEU A 166 -1.81 -11.46 0.70
N ALA A 167 -1.14 -12.26 -0.13
CA ALA A 167 -1.55 -12.40 -1.53
C ALA A 167 -2.98 -12.93 -1.72
N PRO A 168 -3.56 -13.78 -0.83
CA PRO A 168 -4.98 -14.13 -0.90
C PRO A 168 -5.94 -12.96 -0.72
N GLN A 169 -5.49 -11.84 -0.15
CA GLN A 169 -6.30 -10.66 0.16
C GLN A 169 -6.22 -9.58 -0.93
N GLN A 170 -5.73 -9.93 -2.12
CA GLN A 170 -5.77 -9.04 -3.29
C GLN A 170 -7.19 -8.81 -3.77
N VAL A 171 -7.45 -7.63 -4.31
CA VAL A 171 -8.75 -7.26 -4.89
C VAL A 171 -9.20 -8.22 -6.00
N THR A 172 -8.25 -8.76 -6.75
CA THR A 172 -8.44 -9.81 -7.77
C THR A 172 -8.91 -11.16 -7.18
N ARG A 173 -8.86 -11.31 -5.87
CA ARG A 173 -9.20 -12.52 -5.10
C ARG A 173 -10.27 -12.24 -4.03
N GLY A 174 -10.93 -11.07 -4.10
CA GLY A 174 -12.00 -10.68 -3.19
C GLY A 174 -11.54 -10.10 -1.86
N GLY A 175 -10.27 -9.69 -1.74
CA GLY A 175 -9.77 -8.95 -0.57
C GLY A 175 -9.59 -7.44 -0.82
N PRO A 176 -9.09 -6.68 0.17
CA PRO A 176 -9.01 -5.23 0.10
C PRO A 176 -7.71 -4.69 -0.51
N ILE A 177 -6.72 -5.51 -0.84
CA ILE A 177 -5.42 -5.00 -1.32
C ILE A 177 -5.55 -4.58 -2.79
N LEU A 178 -5.50 -3.26 -3.05
CA LEU A 178 -5.59 -2.67 -4.39
C LEU A 178 -4.24 -2.58 -5.10
N MET A 179 -3.18 -2.28 -4.35
CA MET A 179 -1.86 -2.00 -4.90
C MET A 179 -0.77 -2.40 -3.91
N VAL A 180 0.41 -2.70 -4.43
CA VAL A 180 1.58 -3.07 -3.63
C VAL A 180 2.79 -2.22 -4.01
N GLN A 181 3.44 -1.61 -3.02
CA GLN A 181 4.65 -0.83 -3.23
C GLN A 181 5.87 -1.74 -3.38
N VAL A 182 6.80 -1.35 -4.26
CA VAL A 182 8.12 -1.94 -4.42
C VAL A 182 9.13 -1.01 -3.77
N GLU A 183 9.83 -1.49 -2.74
CA GLU A 183 10.82 -0.68 -2.01
C GLU A 183 10.21 0.57 -1.37
N ASN A 184 11.02 1.51 -0.89
CA ASN A 184 10.60 2.80 -0.39
C ASN A 184 11.65 3.90 -0.62
N GLU A 185 11.30 4.91 -1.42
CA GLU A 185 12.11 6.11 -1.67
C GLU A 185 13.56 5.79 -2.08
N TYR A 186 13.72 4.78 -2.93
CA TYR A 186 15.03 4.30 -3.31
C TYR A 186 15.90 5.38 -3.97
N GLY A 187 15.30 6.35 -4.67
CA GLY A 187 16.01 7.48 -5.28
C GLY A 187 16.71 8.40 -4.28
N PHE A 188 16.33 8.37 -2.99
CA PHE A 188 17.05 9.06 -1.91
C PHE A 188 18.29 8.29 -1.44
N PHE A 189 18.31 6.98 -1.68
CA PHE A 189 19.41 6.08 -1.31
C PHE A 189 20.40 5.85 -2.45
N GLY A 190 19.90 5.66 -3.67
CA GLY A 190 20.73 5.35 -4.84
C GLY A 190 19.93 5.30 -6.14
N GLU A 191 20.57 4.79 -7.19
CA GLU A 191 20.03 4.75 -8.57
C GLU A 191 20.14 3.35 -9.19
N ASP A 192 20.33 2.31 -8.36
CA ASP A 192 20.43 0.91 -8.80
C ASP A 192 19.06 0.39 -9.29
N THR A 193 18.80 0.57 -10.58
CA THR A 193 17.58 0.07 -11.22
C THR A 193 17.53 -1.45 -11.32
N ASP A 194 18.68 -2.15 -11.23
CA ASP A 194 18.70 -3.62 -11.25
C ASP A 194 18.18 -4.17 -9.93
N TYR A 195 18.57 -3.58 -8.79
CA TYR A 195 17.97 -3.88 -7.51
C TYR A 195 16.45 -3.67 -7.52
N MET A 196 15.97 -2.54 -8.05
CA MET A 196 14.52 -2.27 -8.16
C MET A 196 13.80 -3.30 -9.04
N ARG A 197 14.41 -3.73 -10.16
CA ARG A 197 13.87 -4.82 -11.00
C ARG A 197 13.79 -6.13 -10.24
N VAL A 198 14.81 -6.48 -9.44
CA VAL A 198 14.81 -7.71 -8.63
C VAL A 198 13.71 -7.65 -7.56
N MET A 199 13.54 -6.54 -6.85
CA MET A 199 12.46 -6.39 -5.85
C MET A 199 11.08 -6.46 -6.49
N ARG A 200 10.88 -5.81 -7.64
CA ARG A 200 9.64 -5.91 -8.42
C ARG A 200 9.37 -7.36 -8.82
N GLN A 201 10.37 -8.04 -9.37
CA GLN A 201 10.21 -9.42 -9.81
C GLN A 201 9.92 -10.36 -8.64
N ALA A 202 10.53 -10.14 -7.48
CA ALA A 202 10.26 -10.94 -6.29
C ALA A 202 8.79 -10.88 -5.86
N LEU A 203 8.14 -9.72 -5.96
CA LEU A 203 6.70 -9.57 -5.66
C LEU A 203 5.81 -10.28 -6.70
N LEU A 204 6.16 -10.19 -7.99
CA LEU A 204 5.46 -10.89 -9.06
C LEU A 204 5.58 -12.42 -8.91
N ASP A 205 6.80 -12.92 -8.68
CA ASP A 205 7.07 -14.34 -8.43
C ASP A 205 6.36 -14.84 -7.17
N ALA A 206 6.16 -13.96 -6.19
CA ALA A 206 5.40 -14.26 -4.98
C ALA A 206 3.88 -14.18 -5.17
N THR A 207 3.39 -13.99 -6.41
CA THR A 207 1.97 -13.97 -6.81
C THR A 207 1.18 -12.72 -6.45
N PHE A 208 1.84 -11.57 -6.28
CA PHE A 208 1.13 -10.29 -6.34
C PHE A 208 0.79 -9.93 -7.80
N ASP A 209 -0.50 -9.91 -8.12
CA ASP A 209 -1.07 -9.68 -9.46
C ASP A 209 -1.77 -8.31 -9.59
N VAL A 210 -1.84 -7.54 -8.51
CA VAL A 210 -2.33 -6.16 -8.51
C VAL A 210 -1.25 -5.17 -9.00
N PRO A 211 -1.63 -3.93 -9.42
CA PRO A 211 -0.66 -2.93 -9.83
C PRO A 211 0.42 -2.67 -8.78
N LEU A 212 1.67 -2.74 -9.23
CA LEU A 212 2.84 -2.40 -8.43
C LEU A 212 3.19 -0.93 -8.61
N PHE A 213 3.69 -0.28 -7.56
CA PHE A 213 4.14 1.11 -7.61
C PHE A 213 5.43 1.35 -6.83
N GLN A 214 6.11 2.46 -7.11
CA GLN A 214 7.24 2.98 -6.34
C GLN A 214 7.00 4.44 -5.98
N CYS A 215 7.42 4.85 -4.79
CA CYS A 215 7.36 6.24 -4.37
C CYS A 215 8.75 6.86 -4.23
N ASN A 216 8.87 8.14 -4.55
CA ASN A 216 10.06 8.95 -4.29
C ASN A 216 9.65 10.41 -4.06
N PRO A 217 10.50 11.23 -3.42
CA PRO A 217 10.34 12.69 -3.46
C PRO A 217 10.26 13.22 -4.90
N THR A 218 9.58 14.34 -5.10
CA THR A 218 9.31 14.93 -6.43
C THR A 218 10.57 15.12 -7.29
N ASN A 219 11.71 15.47 -6.69
CA ASN A 219 12.98 15.68 -7.37
C ASN A 219 13.78 14.38 -7.66
N MET A 220 13.32 13.23 -7.17
CA MET A 220 14.02 11.94 -7.30
C MET A 220 13.23 10.88 -8.08
N VAL A 221 11.97 11.16 -8.47
CA VAL A 221 11.08 10.18 -9.15
C VAL A 221 11.73 9.54 -10.38
N ALA A 222 12.46 10.31 -11.18
CA ALA A 222 13.09 9.82 -12.41
C ALA A 222 14.25 8.84 -12.16
N LYS A 223 14.92 8.90 -11.00
CA LYS A 223 16.16 8.17 -10.73
C LYS A 223 16.00 6.65 -10.73
N THR A 224 14.85 6.17 -10.29
CA THR A 224 14.56 4.75 -10.13
C THR A 224 13.42 4.28 -11.02
N HIS A 225 13.04 5.11 -12.01
CA HIS A 225 11.97 4.77 -12.92
C HIS A 225 12.30 3.48 -13.69
N ILE A 226 11.39 2.51 -13.64
CA ILE A 226 11.45 1.28 -14.41
C ILE A 226 10.11 1.05 -15.12
N PRO A 227 10.10 0.63 -16.39
CA PRO A 227 8.86 0.30 -17.10
C PRO A 227 8.04 -0.77 -16.36
N GLY A 228 6.71 -0.61 -16.33
CA GLY A 228 5.81 -1.55 -15.67
C GLY A 228 5.77 -1.43 -14.14
N LEU A 229 6.23 -0.31 -13.59
CA LEU A 229 6.05 0.08 -12.19
C LEU A 229 5.52 1.52 -12.13
N LEU A 230 4.36 1.74 -11.51
CA LEU A 230 3.80 3.08 -11.40
C LEU A 230 4.71 3.96 -10.53
N SER A 231 5.12 5.12 -11.05
CA SER A 231 5.90 6.10 -10.28
C SER A 231 4.98 7.11 -9.59
N VAL A 232 5.08 7.21 -8.27
CA VAL A 232 4.35 8.19 -7.45
C VAL A 232 5.32 9.13 -6.74
N ALA A 233 4.88 10.36 -6.48
CA ALA A 233 5.67 11.39 -5.83
C ALA A 233 5.19 11.63 -4.39
N ASN A 234 6.13 11.72 -3.45
CA ASN A 234 5.88 12.13 -2.07
C ASN A 234 6.22 13.62 -1.91
N PHE A 235 5.38 14.36 -1.20
CA PHE A 235 5.58 15.77 -0.85
C PHE A 235 4.70 16.14 0.36
N GLY A 236 5.03 17.25 1.03
CA GLY A 236 4.27 17.83 2.13
C GLY A 236 4.35 19.35 2.12
#